data_AF-W1XHY5-F1
#
_entry.id   AF-W1XHY5-F1
#
_cell.length_a   1.000
_cell.length_b   1.000
_cell.length_c   1.000
_cell.angle_alpha   90.00
_cell.angle_beta   90.00
_cell.angle_gamma   90.00
#
_symmetry.space_group_name_H-M   'P 1'
#
loop_
_entity.id
_entity.type
_entity.pdbx_description
1 polymer ?
#
loop_
_entity_poly.entity_id
_entity_poly.type
_entity_poly.pdbx_seq_one_letter_code
_entity_poly.pdbx_strand_id
1 'polypeptide(L)' 'MEFEERYFREELDYLRQLSKLLATEKPHLARFLAEKDADPDIERLLEGVAFLTGNLRQKIEDEFPELTHG' A
#
# COMPACT_ATOMS: atom_id res chain seq x y z
N MET A 1 -12.36 -10.75 13.23
CA MET A 1 -12.08 -10.06 11.97
C MET A 1 -10.93 -10.83 11.36
N GLU A 2 -11.21 -11.65 10.35
CA GLU A 2 -10.16 -12.42 9.69
C GLU A 2 -9.36 -11.46 8.81
N PHE A 3 -8.05 -11.41 9.03
CA PHE A 3 -7.15 -10.65 8.17
C PHE A 3 -6.96 -11.43 6.87
N GLU A 4 -7.40 -10.87 5.74
CA GLU A 4 -7.07 -11.43 4.44
C GLU A 4 -5.75 -10.87 3.93
N GLU A 5 -4.75 -11.76 3.86
CA GLU A 5 -3.41 -11.43 3.37
C GLU A 5 -3.41 -10.86 1.94
N ARG A 6 -4.42 -11.23 1.13
CA ARG A 6 -4.60 -10.73 -0.23
C ARG A 6 -4.70 -9.19 -0.28
N TYR A 7 -5.61 -8.58 0.47
CA TYR A 7 -5.79 -7.12 0.44
C TYR A 7 -4.54 -6.40 0.91
N PHE A 8 -3.89 -6.89 1.97
CA PHE A 8 -2.63 -6.32 2.44
C PHE A 8 -1.54 -6.34 1.35
N ARG A 9 -1.35 -7.48 0.68
CA ARG A 9 -0.34 -7.61 -0.38
C ARG A 9 -0.66 -6.71 -1.58
N GLU A 10 -1.93 -6.64 -1.99
CA GLU A 10 -2.38 -5.75 -3.07
C GLU A 10 -2.11 -4.28 -2.74
N GLU A 11 -2.48 -3.83 -1.54
CA GLU A 11 -2.27 -2.45 -1.09
C GLU A 11 -0.77 -2.14 -0.96
N LEU A 12 0.04 -3.06 -0.45
CA LEU A 12 1.49 -2.88 -0.32
C LEU A 12 2.17 -2.77 -1.68
N ASP A 13 1.81 -3.63 -2.64
CA ASP A 13 2.36 -3.56 -4.00
C ASP A 13 1.94 -2.27 -4.71
N TYR A 14 0.69 -1.84 -4.53
CA TYR A 14 0.20 -0.56 -5.04
C TYR A 14 1.00 0.62 -4.47
N LEU A 15 1.20 0.66 -3.14
CA LEU A 15 2.00 1.70 -2.49
C LEU A 15 3.45 1.72 -2.96
N ARG A 16 4.08 0.56 -3.16
CA ARG A 16 5.46 0.47 -3.69
C ARG A 16 5.54 0.97 -5.13
N GLN A 17 4.54 0.69 -5.97
CA GLN A 17 4.47 1.22 -7.33
C GLN A 17 4.32 2.75 -7.32
N LEU A 18 3.43 3.28 -6.47
CA LEU A 18 3.24 4.72 -6.31
C LEU A 18 4.51 5.41 -5.80
N SER A 19 5.21 4.81 -4.84
CA SER A 19 6.49 5.32 -4.31
C SER A 19 7.55 5.45 -5.40
N LYS A 20 7.63 4.49 -6.34
CA LYS A 20 8.55 4.57 -7.49
C LYS A 20 8.19 5.69 -8.47
N LEU A 21 6.90 5.89 -8.73
CA LEU A 21 6.43 6.99 -9.57
C LEU A 21 6.73 8.33 -8.91
N LEU A 22 6.42 8.47 -7.62
CA LEU A 22 6.69 9.69 -6.85
C LEU A 22 8.19 10.00 -6.78
N ALA A 23 9.05 9.00 -6.63
CA ALA A 23 10.50 9.18 -6.69
C ALA A 23 10.97 9.76 -8.03
N THR A 24 10.34 9.38 -9.13
CA THR A 24 10.63 9.90 -10.47
C THR A 24 10.21 11.36 -10.60
N GLU A 25 9.02 11.71 -10.07
CA GLU A 25 8.51 13.08 -10.09
C GLU A 25 9.19 14.02 -9.08
N LYS A 26 9.68 13.46 -7.97
CA LYS A 26 10.30 14.18 -6.84
C LYS A 26 11.68 13.59 -6.54
N PRO A 27 12.72 13.96 -7.30
CA PRO A 27 14.06 13.36 -7.16
C PRO A 27 14.67 13.47 -5.76
N HIS A 28 14.33 14.52 -4.99
CA HIS A 28 14.81 14.68 -3.61
C HIS A 28 14.27 13.61 -2.64
N LEU A 29 13.17 12.93 -3.00
CA LEU A 29 12.58 11.82 -2.26
C LEU A 29 13.07 10.45 -2.74
N ALA A 30 13.75 10.36 -3.90
CA ALA A 30 14.10 9.09 -4.53
C ALA A 30 14.95 8.18 -3.63
N ARG A 31 15.90 8.76 -2.89
CA ARG A 31 16.73 8.06 -1.89
C ARG A 31 15.93 7.33 -0.81
N PHE A 32 14.71 7.78 -0.52
CA PHE A 32 13.85 7.18 0.50
C PHE A 32 12.85 6.18 -0.10
N LEU A 33 12.50 6.31 -1.38
CA LEU A 33 11.33 5.64 -1.98
C LEU A 33 11.67 4.61 -3.08
N ALA A 34 12.83 4.69 -3.72
CA ALA A 34 13.12 3.91 -4.93
C ALA A 34 14.52 3.29 -4.98
N GLU A 35 15.45 3.75 -4.16
CA GLU A 35 16.83 3.23 -4.16
C GLU A 35 16.95 1.90 -3.40
N LYS A 36 17.99 1.13 -3.75
CA LYS A 36 18.26 -0.19 -3.16
C LYS A 36 18.59 -0.14 -1.65
N ASP A 37 18.97 1.05 -1.19
CA ASP A 37 19.26 1.40 0.21
C ASP A 37 18.13 2.27 0.82
N ALA A 38 16.90 2.15 0.31
CA ALA A 38 15.75 2.84 0.89
C ALA A 38 15.62 2.53 2.38
N ASP A 39 15.24 3.56 3.14
CA ASP A 39 15.16 3.52 4.59
C ASP A 39 14.17 2.42 5.05
N PRO A 40 14.61 1.44 5.88
CA PRO A 40 13.74 0.39 6.40
C PRO A 40 12.49 0.92 7.13
N ASP A 41 12.56 2.13 7.71
CA ASP A 41 11.44 2.73 8.41
C ASP A 41 10.35 3.22 7.44
N ILE A 42 10.72 3.57 6.20
CA ILE A 42 9.76 3.89 5.14
C ILE A 42 9.03 2.62 4.70
N GLU A 43 9.74 1.51 4.52
CA GLU A 43 9.10 0.24 4.16
C GLU A 43 8.10 -0.21 5.24
N ARG A 44 8.46 -0.10 6.52
CA ARG A 44 7.56 -0.36 7.64
C ARG A 44 6.33 0.56 7.65
N LEU A 45 6.51 1.82 7.27
CA LEU A 45 5.39 2.76 7.12
C LEU A 45 4.45 2.32 6.00
N LEU A 46 4.99 1.91 4.85
CA LEU A 46 4.18 1.40 3.74
C LEU A 46 3.42 0.13 4.13
N GLU A 47 4.06 -0.79 4.84
CA GLU A 47 3.42 -1.99 5.40
C GLU A 47 2.31 -1.63 6.39
N GLY A 48 2.55 -0.67 7.30
CA GLY A 48 1.54 -0.22 8.26
C GLY A 48 0.33 0.43 7.58
N VAL A 49 0.56 1.26 6.57
CA VAL A 49 -0.53 1.87 5.78
C VAL A 49 -1.29 0.79 5.01
N ALA A 50 -0.59 -0.11 4.30
CA ALA A 50 -1.21 -1.21 3.57
C ALA A 50 -2.06 -2.11 4.48
N PHE A 51 -1.60 -2.36 5.71
CA PHE A 51 -2.36 -3.12 6.68
C PHE A 51 -3.67 -2.41 7.06
N LEU A 52 -3.62 -1.10 7.32
CA LEU A 52 -4.81 -0.33 7.67
C LEU A 52 -5.79 -0.19 6.50
N THR A 53 -5.29 0.11 5.30
CA THR A 53 -6.14 0.28 4.10
C THR A 53 -6.68 -1.04 3.58
N GLY A 54 -5.90 -2.13 3.65
CA GLY A 54 -6.34 -3.46 3.27
C GLY A 54 -7.49 -3.97 4.14
N ASN A 55 -7.39 -3.78 5.46
CA ASN A 55 -8.50 -4.09 6.38
C ASN A 55 -9.75 -3.23 6.11
N LEU A 56 -9.56 -1.95 5.76
CA LEU A 56 -10.67 -1.06 5.43
C LEU A 56 -11.36 -1.51 4.13
N ARG A 57 -10.59 -1.80 3.08
CA ARG A 57 -11.10 -2.29 1.79
C ARG A 57 -11.83 -3.61 1.96
N GLN A 58 -11.26 -4.55 2.71
CA GLN A 58 -11.91 -5.81 3.04
C GLN A 58 -13.29 -5.58 3.67
N LYS A 59 -13.38 -4.74 4.71
CA LYS A 59 -14.68 -4.46 5.35
C LYS A 59 -15.71 -3.84 4.40
N ILE A 60 -15.26 -2.94 3.52
CA ILE A 60 -16.16 -2.31 2.54
C ILE A 60 -16.69 -3.36 1.56
N GLU A 61 -15.82 -4.24 1.07
CA GLU A 61 -16.20 -5.33 0.16
C GLU A 61 -17.11 -6.37 0.84
N ASP A 62 -16.86 -6.69 2.11
CA ASP A 62 -17.67 -7.63 2.90
C ASP A 62 -19.05 -7.06 3.26
N GLU A 63 -19.14 -5.76 3.61
CA GLU A 63 -20.39 -5.12 4.04
C GLU A 63 -21.23 -4.59 2.86
N PHE A 64 -20.62 -4.30 1.72
CA PHE A 64 -21.29 -3.71 0.55
C PHE A 64 -20.84 -4.34 -0.79
N PRO A 65 -21.12 -5.63 -1.02
CA PRO A 65 -20.74 -6.31 -2.25
C PRO A 65 -21.33 -5.67 -3.53
N GLU A 66 -22.45 -4.95 -3.41
CA GLU A 66 -23.10 -4.23 -4.51
C GLU A 66 -22.33 -2.99 -4.99
N LEU A 67 -21.42 -2.42 -4.18
CA LEU A 67 -20.62 -1.24 -4.55
C LEU A 67 -19.31 -1.61 -5.26
N THR A 68 -18.88 -2.87 -5.19
CA THR A 68 -17.59 -3.32 -5.73
C THR A 68 -17.71 -4.22 -6.97
N HIS A 69 -18.89 -4.80 -7.23
CA HIS A 69 -19.17 -5.66 -8.39
C HIS A 69 -19.93 -4.96 -9.54
N GLY A 70 -19.67 -3.66 -9.74
CA GLY A 70 -20.23 -2.86 -10.85
C GLY A 70 -19.52 -3.04 -12.18
#